data_AF-A0A931M2J5-F1
#
_entry.id   AF-A0A931M2J5-F1
#
_cell.length_a   1.000
_cell.length_b   1.000
_cell.length_c   1.000
_cell.angle_alpha   90.00
_cell.angle_beta   90.00
_cell.angle_gamma   90.00
#
_symmetry.space_group_name_H-M   'P 1'
#
loop_
_entity.id
_entity.type
_entity.pdbx_description
1 polymer ?
#
loop_
_entity_poly.entity_id
_entity_poly.type
_entity_poly.pdbx_seq_one_letter_code
_entity_poly.pdbx_strand_id
1 'polypeptide(L)'
;MKSTKLNLFSLTMIVVGLVIGMGIFRAAATSAKNAVNPSVYFAAWIVGGIVALCGALTYAEIGSRYPITGGYYKVFAKAYHPSIAFAINCLIL
;
A
#
# COMPACT_ATOMS: atom_id res chain seq x y z
N MET A 1 13.44 26.73 13.93
CA MET A 1 13.16 25.30 14.20
C MET A 1 13.77 24.48 13.06
N LYS A 2 14.74 23.61 13.36
CA LYS A 2 15.41 22.78 12.34
C LYS A 2 14.43 21.69 11.89
N SER A 3 13.89 21.81 10.68
CA SER A 3 13.00 20.81 10.11
C SER A 3 13.82 19.54 9.85
N THR A 4 13.77 18.57 10.77
CA THR A 4 14.37 17.26 10.57
C THR A 4 13.61 16.58 9.43
N LYS A 5 14.12 16.68 8.21
CA LYS A 5 13.56 16.01 7.04
C LYS A 5 13.89 14.52 7.14
N LEU A 6 12.92 13.66 6.87
CA LEU A 6 13.16 12.23 6.73
C LEU A 6 14.10 12.00 5.54
N ASN A 7 15.17 11.24 5.75
CA ASN A 7 16.02 10.79 4.67
C ASN A 7 15.30 9.68 3.87
N LEU A 8 15.62 9.54 2.59
CA LEU A 8 15.05 8.53 1.70
C LEU A 8 15.17 7.12 2.31
N PHE A 9 16.34 6.80 2.85
CA PHE A 9 16.58 5.50 3.49
C PHE A 9 15.64 5.26 4.68
N SER A 10 15.49 6.25 5.56
CA SER A 10 14.59 6.17 6.72
C SER A 10 13.14 6.01 6.29
N LEU A 11 12.70 6.77 5.27
CA LEU A 11 11.36 6.67 4.71
C LEU A 11 11.09 5.28 4.13
N THR A 12 12.01 4.74 3.34
CA THR A 12 11.89 3.41 2.74
C THR A 12 11.81 2.32 3.82
N MET A 13 12.64 2.39 4.86
CA MET A 13 12.59 1.43 5.97
C MET A 13 11.26 1.48 6.73
N ILE A 14 10.69 2.67 6.93
CA ILE A 14 9.35 2.82 7.52
C ILE A 14 8.31 2.12 6.64
N VAL A 15 8.32 2.35 5.31
CA VAL A 15 7.37 1.71 4.39
C VAL A 15 7.53 0.19 4.39
N VAL A 16 8.76 -0.33 4.37
CA VAL A 16 9.01 -1.78 4.46
C VAL A 16 8.43 -2.37 5.74
N GLY A 17 8.62 -1.70 6.88
CA GLY A 17 8.05 -2.12 8.17
C GLY A 17 6.52 -2.06 8.23
N LEU A 18 5.89 -1.13 7.50
CA LEU A 18 4.43 -1.05 7.40
C LEU A 18 3.84 -2.15 6.50
N VAL A 19 4.55 -2.57 5.45
CA VAL A 19 4.09 -3.62 4.53
C VAL A 19 4.32 -5.02 5.08
N ILE A 20 5.47 -5.28 5.71
CA ILE A 20 5.80 -6.59 6.28
C ILE A 20 5.15 -6.71 7.66
N GLY A 21 3.94 -7.29 7.71
CA GLY A 21 3.21 -7.55 8.94
C GLY A 21 2.90 -9.03 9.19
N MET A 22 2.03 -9.31 10.16
CA MET A 22 1.58 -10.67 10.50
C MET A 22 0.89 -11.42 9.35
N GLY A 23 0.48 -10.70 8.30
CA GLY A 23 -0.20 -11.26 7.13
C GLY A 23 0.60 -12.38 6.45
N ILE A 24 1.94 -12.33 6.47
CA ILE A 24 2.78 -13.35 5.82
C ILE A 24 2.55 -14.75 6.40
N PHE A 25 2.39 -14.87 7.73
CA PHE A 25 2.23 -16.17 8.39
C PHE A 25 0.92 -16.85 8.01
N ARG A 26 -0.16 -16.07 7.88
CA ARG A 26 -1.49 -16.59 7.50
C ARG A 26 -1.63 -16.76 6.00
N ALA A 27 -1.22 -15.75 5.22
CA ALA A 27 -1.38 -15.73 3.77
C ALA A 27 -0.52 -16.80 3.11
N ALA A 28 0.74 -16.97 3.52
CA ALA A 28 1.62 -18.00 2.95
C ALA A 28 1.09 -19.41 3.22
N ALA A 29 0.64 -19.69 4.46
CA ALA A 29 0.08 -20.99 4.80
C ALA A 29 -1.22 -21.28 4.01
N THR A 30 -2.09 -20.29 3.85
CA THR A 30 -3.35 -20.45 3.13
C THR A 30 -3.14 -20.60 1.63
N SER A 31 -2.27 -19.79 1.02
CA SER A 31 -1.97 -19.88 -0.41
C SER A 31 -1.21 -21.14 -0.77
N ALA A 32 -0.33 -21.64 0.11
CA ALA A 32 0.33 -22.93 -0.07
C ALA A 32 -0.64 -24.10 -0.02
N LYS A 33 -1.61 -24.09 0.93
CA LYS A 33 -2.64 -25.13 1.03
C LYS A 33 -3.54 -25.22 -0.21
N ASN A 34 -3.82 -24.09 -0.84
CA ASN A 34 -4.69 -24.00 -2.02
C ASN A 34 -3.92 -24.13 -3.34
N ALA A 35 -2.59 -24.18 -3.31
CA ALA A 35 -1.77 -24.27 -4.51
C ALA A 35 -1.77 -25.69 -5.07
N VAL A 36 -1.97 -25.81 -6.39
CA VAL A 36 -1.94 -27.10 -7.10
C VAL A 36 -0.53 -27.70 -7.08
N ASN A 37 0.50 -26.85 -7.21
CA ASN A 37 1.90 -27.25 -7.16
C ASN A 37 2.78 -26.08 -6.67
N PRO A 38 4.05 -26.35 -6.27
CA PRO A 38 4.95 -25.30 -5.77
C PRO A 38 5.22 -24.19 -6.79
N SER A 39 5.29 -24.51 -8.09
CA SER A 39 5.52 -23.52 -9.15
C SER A 39 4.40 -22.49 -9.22
N VAL A 40 3.14 -22.92 -9.13
CA VAL A 40 1.97 -22.03 -9.11
C VAL A 40 1.97 -21.16 -7.86
N TYR A 41 2.36 -21.70 -6.70
CA TYR A 41 2.49 -20.92 -5.46
C TYR A 41 3.47 -19.75 -5.64
N PHE A 42 4.70 -20.03 -6.08
CA PHE A 42 5.71 -18.97 -6.26
C PHE A 42 5.35 -18.00 -7.40
N ALA A 43 4.76 -18.50 -8.50
CA ALA A 43 4.28 -17.65 -9.58
C ALA A 43 3.19 -16.67 -9.10
N ALA A 44 2.23 -17.13 -8.29
CA ALA A 44 1.19 -16.29 -7.72
C ALA A 44 1.76 -15.16 -6.83
N TRP A 45 2.79 -15.45 -6.04
CA TRP A 45 3.50 -14.45 -5.24
C TRP A 45 4.22 -13.41 -6.10
N ILE A 46 4.89 -13.84 -7.17
CA ILE A 46 5.55 -12.93 -8.11
C ILE A 46 4.52 -12.03 -8.79
N VAL A 47 3.44 -12.60 -9.31
CA VAL A 47 2.35 -11.83 -9.94
C VAL A 47 1.72 -10.85 -8.96
N GLY A 48 1.42 -11.30 -7.73
CA GLY A 48 0.92 -10.43 -6.67
C GLY A 48 1.89 -9.29 -6.34
N GLY A 49 3.19 -9.56 -6.32
CA GLY A 49 4.23 -8.53 -6.15
C GLY A 49 4.24 -7.50 -7.28
N ILE A 50 4.08 -7.93 -8.54
CA ILE A 50 4.00 -7.02 -9.69
C ILE A 50 2.74 -6.14 -9.59
N VAL A 51 1.58 -6.71 -9.26
CA VAL A 51 0.34 -5.95 -9.06
C VAL A 51 0.50 -4.93 -7.94
N ALA A 52 1.10 -5.32 -6.81
CA ALA A 52 1.38 -4.42 -5.71
C ALA A 52 2.34 -3.29 -6.10
N LEU A 53 3.36 -3.57 -6.91
CA LEU A 53 4.30 -2.57 -7.43
C LEU A 53 3.59 -1.55 -8.32
N CYS A 54 2.73 -2.00 -9.25
CA CYS A 54 1.91 -1.11 -10.08
C CYS A 54 1.02 -0.19 -9.23
N GLY A 55 0.38 -0.74 -8.18
CA GLY A 55 -0.39 0.04 -7.23
C GLY A 55 0.45 1.08 -6.48
N ALA A 56 1.63 0.70 -6.00
CA ALA A 56 2.55 1.59 -5.30
C ALA A 56 3.02 2.75 -6.18
N LEU A 57 3.36 2.49 -7.45
CA LEU A 57 3.75 3.52 -8.42
C LEU A 57 2.59 4.48 -8.72
N THR A 58 1.37 3.97 -8.85
CA THR A 58 0.17 4.80 -9.04
C THR A 58 -0.04 5.74 -7.85
N TYR A 59 0.10 5.24 -6.62
CA TYR A 59 0.01 6.08 -5.43
C TYR A 59 1.16 7.09 -5.30
N ALA A 60 2.38 6.72 -5.73
CA ALA A 60 3.51 7.63 -5.76
C ALA A 60 3.26 8.79 -6.74
N GLU A 61 2.69 8.53 -7.92
CA GLU A 61 2.31 9.56 -8.90
C GLU A 61 1.27 10.51 -8.29
N ILE A 62 0.20 10.00 -7.69
CA ILE A 62 -0.83 10.81 -7.04
C ILE A 62 -0.23 11.67 -5.92
N GLY A 63 0.60 11.08 -5.06
CA GLY A 63 1.24 11.76 -3.93
C GLY A 63 2.21 12.87 -4.36
N SER A 64 2.93 12.65 -5.46
CA SER A 64 3.81 13.67 -6.05
C SER A 64 3.04 14.81 -6.71
N ARG A 65 1.89 14.52 -7.32
CA ARG A 65 1.00 15.51 -7.95
C ARG A 65 0.24 16.36 -6.94
N TYR A 66 -0.15 15.77 -5.81
CA TYR A 66 -0.90 16.43 -4.74
C TYR A 66 -0.21 16.24 -3.37
N PRO A 67 0.88 16.98 -3.08
CA PRO A 67 1.65 16.85 -1.85
C PRO A 67 0.97 17.59 -0.68
N ILE A 68 -0.22 17.12 -0.29
CA ILE A 68 -1.03 17.69 0.79
C ILE A 68 -1.21 16.71 1.94
N THR A 69 -1.21 17.23 3.17
CA THR A 69 -1.48 16.45 4.37
C THR A 69 -2.95 16.00 4.40
N GLY A 70 -3.21 14.74 4.75
CA GLY A 70 -4.56 14.17 4.84
C GLY A 70 -4.79 12.90 4.01
N GLY A 71 -3.78 12.45 3.27
CA GLY A 71 -3.74 11.14 2.63
C GLY A 71 -4.95 10.87 1.74
N TYR A 72 -5.53 9.66 1.88
CA TYR A 72 -6.68 9.22 1.10
C TYR A 72 -7.86 10.20 1.18
N TYR A 73 -8.23 10.68 2.36
CA TYR A 73 -9.38 11.58 2.50
C TYR A 73 -9.25 12.81 1.60
N LYS A 74 -8.10 13.49 1.58
CA LYS A 74 -7.94 14.70 0.78
C LYS A 74 -7.88 14.41 -0.72
N VAL A 75 -7.29 13.29 -1.12
CA VAL A 75 -7.27 12.83 -2.52
C VAL A 75 -8.70 12.58 -3.02
N PHE A 76 -9.47 11.77 -2.28
CA PHE A 76 -10.84 11.43 -2.66
C PHE A 76 -11.81 12.62 -2.53
N ALA A 77 -11.61 13.50 -1.55
CA ALA A 77 -12.44 14.70 -1.38
C ALA A 77 -12.23 15.68 -2.54
N LYS A 78 -11.02 15.71 -3.13
CA LYS A 78 -10.71 16.53 -4.29
C LYS A 78 -11.21 15.92 -5.60
N ALA A 79 -11.17 14.59 -5.74
CA ALA A 79 -11.55 13.89 -6.96
C ALA A 79 -13.06 13.65 -7.09
N TYR A 80 -13.76 13.37 -5.99
CA TYR A 80 -15.18 12.99 -6.00
C TYR A 80 -16.04 13.97 -5.20
N HIS A 81 -16.04 13.84 -3.88
CA HIS A 81 -16.75 14.75 -2.96
C HIS A 81 -16.30 14.45 -1.51
N PRO A 82 -16.26 15.44 -0.60
CA PRO A 82 -15.88 15.21 0.80
C PRO A 82 -16.72 14.14 1.52
N SER A 83 -18.01 14.01 1.21
CA SER A 83 -18.87 12.97 1.81
C SER A 83 -18.47 11.55 1.37
N ILE A 84 -18.09 11.36 0.10
CA ILE A 84 -17.61 10.08 -0.44
C ILE A 84 -16.25 9.74 0.20
N ALA A 85 -15.38 10.73 0.32
CA ALA A 85 -14.08 10.56 0.97
C ALA A 85 -14.23 10.16 2.45
N PHE A 86 -15.19 10.74 3.17
CA PHE A 86 -15.51 10.35 4.53
C PHE A 86 -16.00 8.90 4.60
N ALA A 87 -16.95 8.52 3.74
CA ALA A 87 -17.48 7.15 3.70
C ALA A 87 -16.39 6.10 3.41
N ILE A 88 -15.51 6.37 2.43
CA ILE A 88 -14.37 5.49 2.10
C ILE A 88 -13.40 5.38 3.28
N ASN A 89 -13.07 6.52 3.91
CA ASN A 89 -12.15 6.54 5.03
C ASN A 89 -12.70 5.75 6.24
N CYS A 90 -14.02 5.79 6.49
CA CYS A 90 -14.67 4.97 7.52
C CYS A 90 -14.71 3.47 7.21
N LEU A 91 -14.56 3.06 5.95
CA LEU A 91 -14.55 1.63 5.57
C LEU A 91 -13.15 1.02 5.63
N ILE A 92 -12.12 1.84 5.40
CA ILE A 92 -10.71 1.43 5.38
C ILE A 92 -10.09 1.38 6.79
N LEU A 93 -10.54 2.25 7.70
CA LEU A 93 -10.16 2.28 9.12
C LEU A 93 -11.01 1.32 9.94
#